data_AF-A0A6V7MD92-F1
#
_entry.id   AF-A0A6V7MD92-F1
#
_cell.length_a   1.000
_cell.length_b   1.000
_cell.length_c   1.000
_cell.angle_alpha   90.00
_cell.angle_beta   90.00
_cell.angle_gamma   90.00
#
_symmetry.space_group_name_H-M   'P 1'
#
loop_
_entity.id
_entity.type
_entity.pdbx_description
1 polymer ?
#
loop_
_entity_poly.entity_id
_entity_poly.type
_entity_poly.pdbx_seq_one_letter_code
_entity_poly.pdbx_strand_id
1 'polypeptide(L)' 'ISRDHWHKRRATGGKRKPLRKKRKFELGRPAANTKLGPQRIHT' A
#
# COMPACT_ATOMS: atom_id res chain seq x y z
N ILE A 1 0.04 0.43 -5.10
CA ILE A 1 -0.09 -0.15 -3.73
C ILE A 1 -1.08 0.72 -2.96
N SER A 2 -1.92 0.14 -2.09
CA SER A 2 -2.90 0.91 -1.32
C SER A 2 -2.73 0.61 0.16
N ARG A 3 -2.83 1.64 1.01
CA ARG A 3 -2.67 1.57 2.47
C ARG A 3 -4.00 1.33 3.20
N ASP A 4 -5.09 1.15 2.47
CA ASP A 4 -6.40 0.86 3.03
C ASP A 4 -6.53 -0.59 3.51
N HIS A 5 -7.47 -0.86 4.42
CA HIS A 5 -7.72 -2.21 4.93
C HIS A 5 -8.93 -2.93 4.30
N TRP A 6 -9.54 -2.36 3.26
CA TRP A 6 -10.82 -2.87 2.71
C TRP A 6 -10.68 -4.22 2.03
N HIS A 7 -9.48 -4.52 1.56
CA HIS A 7 -9.14 -5.81 0.97
C HIS A 7 -8.87 -6.91 2.02
N LYS A 8 -8.82 -6.57 3.31
CA LYS A 8 -8.69 -7.54 4.42
C LYS A 8 -10.06 -7.91 4.99
N ARG A 9 -10.14 -9.05 5.68
CA ARG A 9 -11.37 -9.51 6.35
C ARG A 9 -11.64 -8.74 7.65
N ARG A 10 -12.89 -8.78 8.12
CA ARG A 10 -13.23 -8.32 9.48
C ARG A 10 -12.67 -9.30 10.52
N ALA A 11 -12.60 -8.88 11.78
CA ALA A 11 -12.24 -9.78 12.89
C ALA A 11 -13.18 -11.00 12.96
N THR A 12 -14.45 -10.82 12.59
CA THR A 12 -15.45 -11.88 12.48
C THR A 12 -15.33 -12.74 11.20
N GLY A 13 -14.31 -12.56 10.37
CA GLY A 13 -14.09 -13.32 9.13
C GLY A 13 -14.92 -12.87 7.91
N GLY A 14 -15.92 -12.02 8.10
CA GLY A 14 -16.76 -11.49 7.03
C GLY A 14 -15.99 -10.67 5.98
N LYS A 15 -16.36 -10.83 4.71
CA LYS A 15 -15.79 -10.06 3.58
C LYS A 15 -16.24 -8.60 3.67
N ARG A 16 -15.30 -7.66 3.51
CA ARG A 16 -15.60 -6.22 3.43
C ARG A 16 -15.87 -5.84 1.97
N LYS A 17 -17.08 -5.38 1.66
CA LYS A 17 -17.40 -4.82 0.34
C LYS A 17 -16.84 -3.40 0.24
N PRO A 18 -16.01 -3.06 -0.75
CA PRO A 18 -15.52 -1.70 -0.93
C PRO A 18 -16.67 -0.74 -1.24
N LEU A 19 -16.73 0.40 -0.54
CA LEU A 19 -17.71 1.45 -0.82
C LEU A 19 -17.31 2.30 -2.05
N ARG A 20 -16.01 2.38 -2.32
CA ARG A 20 -15.43 3.30 -3.32
C ARG A 20 -14.19 2.71 -3.97
N LYS A 21 -13.78 3.31 -5.10
CA LYS A 21 -12.49 3.02 -5.75
C LYS A 21 -11.32 3.54 -4.90
N LYS A 22 -10.12 3.01 -5.17
CA LYS A 22 -8.86 3.44 -4.53
C LYS A 22 -8.61 4.93 -4.76
N ARG A 23 -8.14 5.65 -3.74
CA ARG A 23 -7.94 7.10 -3.78
C ARG A 23 -6.46 7.48 -3.73
N LYS A 24 -6.13 8.67 -4.24
CA LYS A 24 -4.75 9.17 -4.29
C LYS A 24 -4.09 9.26 -2.91
N PHE A 25 -4.86 9.59 -1.86
CA PHE A 25 -4.35 9.71 -0.49
C PHE A 25 -3.99 8.35 0.16
N GLU A 26 -4.55 7.24 -0.33
CA GLU A 26 -4.24 5.87 0.14
C GLU A 26 -3.05 5.25 -0.61
N LEU A 27 -2.47 5.93 -1.60
CA LEU A 27 -1.42 5.38 -2.46
C LEU A 27 -0.15 5.08 -1.64
N GLY A 28 0.31 3.84 -1.72
CA GLY A 28 1.61 3.40 -1.20
C GLY A 28 2.71 3.48 -2.27
N ARG A 29 3.95 3.60 -1.83
CA ARG A 29 5.15 3.58 -2.70
C ARG A 29 5.77 2.18 -2.72
N PRO A 30 6.42 1.78 -3.82
CA PRO A 30 7.25 0.57 -3.82
C PRO A 30 8.43 0.74 -2.86
N ALA A 31 8.95 -0.38 -2.34
CA ALA A 31 10.18 -0.37 -1.56
C ALA A 31 11.36 0.04 -2.43
N ALA A 32 12.32 0.78 -1.85
CA ALA A 32 13.49 1.28 -2.57
C ALA A 32 14.54 0.18 -2.87
N ASN A 33 14.59 -0.90 -2.08
CA ASN A 33 15.50 -2.04 -2.26
C ASN A 33 16.95 -1.63 -2.56
N THR A 34 17.48 -0.68 -1.79
CA THR A 34 18.84 -0.13 -1.93
C THR A 34 19.90 -1.21 -1.70
N LYS A 35 21.00 -1.18 -2.48
CA LYS A 35 22.15 -2.10 -2.36
C LYS A 35 23.36 -1.39 -1.78
N LEU A 36 24.29 -2.15 -1.18
CA LEU A 36 25.59 -1.61 -0.75
C LEU A 36 26.37 -1.12 -1.97
N GLY A 37 26.87 0.11 -1.93
CA GLY A 37 27.54 0.75 -3.06
C GLY A 37 27.63 2.27 -2.90
N PRO A 38 28.11 2.99 -3.93
CA PRO A 38 28.18 4.44 -3.92
C PRO A 38 26.79 5.06 -3.75
N GLN A 39 26.75 6.25 -3.13
CA GLN A 39 25.49 6.95 -2.86
C GLN A 39 24.78 7.33 -4.16
N ARG A 40 23.49 6.97 -4.26
CA ARG A 40 22.60 7.36 -5.36
C ARG A 40 21.25 7.78 -4.80
N ILE A 41 20.77 8.96 -5.19
CA ILE A 41 19.52 9.55 -4.68
C ILE A 41 18.56 9.75 -5.87
N HIS A 42 17.30 9.38 -5.68
CA HIS A 42 16.21 9.64 -6.61
C HIS A 42 15.22 10.61 -5.97
N THR A 43 14.84 11.66 -6.71
CA THR A 43 13.81 12.64 -6.33
C THR A 43 12.40 12.11 -6.57
#